data_AF-A0A1I9GCA0-F1
#
_entry.id   AF-A0A1I9GCA0-F1
#
_cell.length_a   1.000
_cell.length_b   1.000
_cell.length_c   1.000
_cell.angle_alpha   90.00
_cell.angle_beta   90.00
_cell.angle_gamma   90.00
#
_symmetry.space_group_name_H-M   'P 1'
#
loop_
_entity.id
_entity.type
_entity.pdbx_description
1 polymer ?
#
loop_
_entity_poly.entity_id
_entity_poly.type
_entity_poly.pdbx_seq_one_letter_code
_entity_poly.pdbx_strand_id
1 'polypeptide(L)'
;MDGTQFCNCPTGRYGDRCQLLETDNIIESVEFNGETSYIVLPKSKTLRNFSLKMEIVPRSTNDQLLAYQASDYNPKRSNYLAFAIRRGKFVYFYSSADDCSVRCTPDICGDHGDCEIINGTHIACSCRDYYDGPNCEIFKPIEHAAKFDGKAFIVFSIDDFPHLTSEHEESLSLRFKTSASSGLIFWQGQPFGTPLKGDDYLSIGLSDGHLVFSYELGGGASHLISAEVVNDDKEHQLQIWRKGREGKLIIDDGAPIIGSSFGIVAMLNVDGDVYIG
;
A
#
# COMPACT_ATOMS: atom_id res chain seq x y z
N MET A 1 -0.27 -28.23 -39.68
CA MET A 1 -0.29 -29.25 -38.61
C MET A 1 0.84 -28.89 -37.68
N ASP A 2 0.63 -27.95 -36.76
CA ASP A 2 1.69 -27.46 -35.88
C ASP A 2 1.83 -28.41 -34.69
N GLY A 3 2.95 -29.15 -34.67
CA GLY A 3 3.27 -30.21 -33.72
C GLY A 3 3.66 -29.71 -32.33
N THR A 4 2.90 -28.78 -31.75
CA THR A 4 3.12 -28.30 -30.39
C THR A 4 2.74 -29.40 -29.40
N GLN A 5 3.74 -30.03 -28.79
CA GLN A 5 3.56 -31.01 -27.72
C GLN A 5 3.49 -30.29 -26.37
N PHE A 6 2.45 -30.58 -25.59
CA PHE A 6 2.31 -30.08 -24.22
C PHE A 6 2.67 -31.19 -23.24
N CYS A 7 3.61 -30.90 -22.32
CA CYS A 7 3.97 -31.83 -21.25
C CYS A 7 3.08 -31.59 -20.03
N ASN A 8 2.38 -32.63 -19.57
CA ASN A 8 1.73 -32.62 -18.26
C ASN A 8 2.77 -32.95 -17.19
N CYS A 9 3.20 -31.95 -16.42
CA CYS A 9 4.21 -32.14 -15.41
C CYS A 9 3.68 -32.86 -14.16
N PRO A 10 4.49 -33.77 -13.57
CA PRO A 10 4.22 -34.31 -12.24
C PRO A 10 4.16 -33.20 -11.19
N THR A 11 3.39 -33.40 -10.12
CA THR A 11 3.34 -32.50 -8.96
C THR A 11 4.75 -32.16 -8.47
N GLY A 12 5.05 -30.88 -8.22
CA GLY A 12 6.38 -30.43 -7.81
C GLY A 12 7.33 -30.07 -8.96
N ARG A 13 6.86 -30.04 -10.23
CA ARG A 13 7.70 -29.74 -11.41
C ARG A 13 7.01 -28.85 -12.43
N TYR A 14 7.79 -28.00 -13.11
CA TYR A 14 7.31 -27.09 -14.15
C TYR A 14 8.35 -26.83 -15.27
N GLY A 15 7.98 -26.02 -16.26
CA GLY A 15 8.77 -25.72 -17.47
C GLY A 15 8.37 -26.57 -18.68
N ASP A 16 8.80 -26.18 -19.87
CA ASP A 16 8.40 -26.79 -21.15
C ASP A 16 8.64 -28.31 -21.25
N ARG A 17 9.51 -28.86 -20.39
CA ARG A 17 9.82 -30.28 -20.26
C ARG A 17 9.84 -30.76 -18.80
N CYS A 18 9.18 -30.05 -17.88
CA CYS A 18 9.12 -30.41 -16.45
C CYS A 18 10.50 -30.50 -15.77
N GLN A 19 11.45 -29.72 -16.28
CA GLN A 19 12.84 -29.73 -15.84
C GLN A 19 13.08 -28.91 -14.57
N LEU A 20 12.16 -27.99 -14.25
CA LEU A 20 12.26 -27.13 -13.09
C LEU A 20 11.54 -27.81 -11.92
N LEU A 21 12.15 -27.76 -10.74
CA LEU A 21 11.57 -28.24 -9.49
C LEU A 21 10.89 -27.07 -8.78
N GLU A 22 9.68 -27.32 -8.29
CA GLU A 22 8.96 -26.41 -7.41
C GLU A 22 9.75 -26.37 -6.09
N THR A 23 10.69 -25.43 -5.99
CA THR A 23 11.29 -25.06 -4.72
C THR A 23 10.21 -24.37 -3.88
N ASP A 24 10.28 -24.49 -2.55
CA ASP A 24 9.42 -23.81 -1.56
C ASP A 24 9.57 -22.27 -1.60
N ASN A 25 9.64 -21.67 -2.78
CA ASN A 25 9.45 -20.25 -2.99
C ASN A 25 7.96 -20.00 -2.78
N ILE A 26 7.61 -19.77 -1.53
CA ILE A 26 6.36 -19.13 -1.17
C ILE A 26 6.33 -17.85 -2.00
N ILE A 27 5.38 -17.76 -2.93
CA ILE A 27 5.13 -16.55 -3.69
C ILE A 27 4.69 -15.51 -2.65
N GLU A 28 5.61 -14.62 -2.24
CA GLU A 28 5.32 -13.61 -1.22
C GLU A 28 4.39 -12.52 -1.76
N SER A 29 4.51 -12.21 -3.06
CA SER A 29 3.63 -11.29 -3.77
C SER A 29 3.61 -11.60 -5.26
N VAL A 30 2.50 -11.25 -5.93
CA VAL A 30 2.36 -11.39 -7.38
C VAL A 30 2.16 -10.00 -7.98
N GLU A 31 3.00 -9.65 -8.94
CA GLU A 31 2.85 -8.43 -9.73
C GLU A 31 1.98 -8.71 -10.96
N PHE A 32 1.00 -7.83 -11.18
CA PHE A 32 0.16 -7.85 -12.37
C PHE A 32 0.58 -6.74 -13.34
N ASN A 33 0.68 -7.07 -14.62
CA ASN A 33 1.06 -6.14 -15.69
C ASN A 33 -0.08 -5.21 -16.13
N GLY A 34 -1.30 -5.41 -15.62
CA GLY A 34 -2.47 -4.59 -15.93
C GLY A 34 -3.14 -4.89 -17.28
N GLU A 35 -2.62 -5.82 -18.08
CA GLU A 35 -3.13 -6.12 -19.42
C GLU A 35 -3.58 -7.57 -19.57
N THR A 36 -2.74 -8.53 -19.18
CA THR A 36 -2.91 -9.95 -19.51
C THR A 36 -2.64 -10.92 -18.36
N SER A 37 -1.97 -10.47 -17.30
CA SER A 37 -1.70 -11.28 -16.12
C SER A 37 -2.96 -11.41 -15.25
N TYR A 38 -3.30 -12.63 -14.83
CA TYR A 38 -4.36 -12.91 -13.84
C TYR A 38 -4.05 -14.20 -13.09
N ILE A 39 -4.66 -14.37 -11.90
CA ILE A 39 -4.64 -15.63 -11.14
C ILE A 39 -6.04 -16.23 -11.19
N VAL A 40 -6.12 -17.53 -11.49
CA VAL A 40 -7.37 -18.29 -11.37
C VAL A 40 -7.29 -19.19 -10.16
N LEU A 41 -8.15 -18.93 -9.17
CA LEU A 41 -8.28 -19.80 -8.02
C LEU A 41 -9.15 -21.02 -8.35
N PRO A 42 -8.87 -22.20 -7.78
CA PRO A 42 -9.70 -23.39 -7.99
C PRO A 42 -11.16 -23.14 -7.62
N LYS A 43 -12.10 -23.66 -8.42
CA LYS A 43 -13.53 -23.53 -8.16
C LYS A 43 -13.90 -24.19 -6.84
N SER A 44 -14.37 -23.40 -5.87
CA SER A 44 -14.90 -23.93 -4.61
C SER A 44 -16.17 -24.76 -4.87
N LYS A 45 -16.29 -25.90 -4.17
CA LYS A 45 -17.46 -26.79 -4.26
C LYS A 45 -18.73 -26.16 -3.65
N THR A 46 -18.57 -25.18 -2.77
CA THR A 46 -19.68 -24.48 -2.11
C THR A 46 -19.38 -22.99 -1.96
N LEU A 47 -20.26 -22.13 -2.48
CA LEU A 47 -20.10 -20.67 -2.46
C LEU A 47 -20.92 -19.97 -1.38
N ARG A 48 -21.48 -20.71 -0.41
CA ARG A 48 -22.38 -20.13 0.59
C ARG A 48 -21.66 -19.20 1.57
N ASN A 49 -20.42 -19.54 1.94
CA ASN A 49 -19.58 -18.76 2.83
C ASN A 49 -18.16 -18.73 2.26
N PHE A 50 -17.81 -17.68 1.52
CA PHE A 50 -16.43 -17.44 1.11
C PHE A 50 -15.99 -16.08 1.64
N SER A 51 -14.73 -15.99 2.04
CA SER A 51 -14.08 -14.73 2.41
C SER A 51 -12.82 -14.62 1.57
N LEU A 52 -12.65 -13.48 0.92
CA LEU A 52 -11.46 -13.14 0.17
C LEU A 52 -10.78 -11.99 0.89
N LYS A 53 -9.64 -12.26 1.52
CA LYS A 53 -8.76 -11.23 2.09
C LYS A 53 -7.60 -11.01 1.12
N MET A 54 -7.37 -9.76 0.74
CA MET A 54 -6.31 -9.38 -0.19
C MET A 54 -5.56 -8.18 0.38
N GLU A 55 -4.24 -8.19 0.25
CA GLU A 55 -3.38 -7.04 0.48
C GLU A 55 -2.86 -6.62 -0.90
N ILE A 56 -3.13 -5.38 -1.29
CA ILE A 56 -2.87 -4.89 -2.65
C ILE A 56 -2.10 -3.57 -2.58
N VAL A 57 -1.19 -3.40 -3.53
CA VAL A 57 -0.46 -2.14 -3.75
C VAL A 57 -0.72 -1.72 -5.20
N PRO A 58 -1.78 -0.93 -5.47
CA PRO A 58 -2.11 -0.52 -6.83
C PRO A 58 -1.03 0.43 -7.36
N ARG A 59 -0.52 0.18 -8.58
CA ARG A 59 0.38 1.12 -9.28
C ARG A 59 -0.28 2.43 -9.68
N SER A 60 -1.61 2.42 -9.74
CA SER A 60 -2.45 3.54 -10.12
C SER A 60 -3.84 3.36 -9.51
N THR A 61 -4.56 4.46 -9.31
CA THR A 61 -5.96 4.50 -8.87
C THR A 61 -6.96 4.61 -10.04
N ASN A 62 -6.48 4.44 -11.28
CA ASN A 62 -7.32 4.33 -12.46
C ASN A 62 -8.25 3.11 -12.40
N ASP A 63 -9.32 3.15 -13.21
CA ASP A 63 -10.32 2.10 -13.29
C ASP A 63 -9.68 0.74 -13.61
N GLN A 64 -9.77 -0.23 -12.69
CA GLN A 64 -9.17 -1.55 -12.84
C GLN A 64 -9.93 -2.62 -12.04
N LEU A 65 -9.96 -3.85 -12.57
CA LEU A 65 -10.55 -5.01 -11.89
C LEU A 65 -9.53 -5.65 -10.95
N LEU A 66 -9.94 -5.94 -9.71
CA LEU A 66 -9.08 -6.55 -8.70
C LEU A 66 -9.42 -8.02 -8.46
N ALA A 67 -10.70 -8.34 -8.35
CA ALA A 67 -11.17 -9.71 -8.20
C ALA A 67 -12.53 -9.90 -8.88
N TYR A 68 -12.76 -11.08 -9.44
CA TYR A 68 -14.01 -11.44 -10.08
C TYR A 68 -14.35 -12.89 -9.83
N GLN A 69 -15.61 -13.14 -9.50
CA GLN A 69 -16.14 -14.48 -9.32
C GLN A 69 -17.51 -14.57 -9.95
N ALA A 70 -17.73 -15.61 -10.74
CA ALA A 70 -18.99 -15.82 -11.45
C ALA A 70 -19.44 -17.28 -11.43
N SER A 71 -20.74 -17.49 -11.54
CA SER A 71 -21.35 -18.81 -11.70
C SER A 71 -21.02 -19.47 -13.05
N ASP A 72 -20.86 -18.66 -14.09
CA ASP A 72 -20.52 -19.02 -15.47
C ASP A 72 -19.76 -17.86 -16.15
N TYR A 73 -19.04 -18.13 -17.25
CA TYR A 73 -18.29 -17.13 -18.00
C TYR A 73 -19.19 -16.18 -18.82
N ASN A 74 -20.50 -16.42 -18.87
CA ASN A 74 -21.43 -15.58 -19.62
C ASN A 74 -21.91 -14.38 -18.80
N PRO A 75 -21.42 -13.15 -19.07
CA PRO A 75 -21.74 -11.97 -18.26
C PRO A 75 -23.21 -11.53 -18.36
N LYS A 76 -23.98 -12.06 -19.33
CA LYS A 76 -25.41 -11.75 -19.51
C LYS A 76 -26.35 -12.65 -18.71
N ARG A 77 -25.84 -13.77 -18.17
CA ARG A 77 -26.66 -14.81 -17.53
C ARG A 77 -26.07 -15.32 -16.22
N SER A 78 -24.86 -14.91 -15.87
CA SER A 78 -24.18 -15.40 -14.70
C SER A 78 -24.42 -14.49 -13.51
N ASN A 79 -24.67 -15.10 -12.36
CA ASN A 79 -24.46 -14.42 -11.08
C ASN A 79 -22.96 -14.14 -10.96
N TYR A 80 -22.59 -12.92 -10.59
CA TYR A 80 -21.20 -12.61 -10.31
C TYR A 80 -21.07 -11.59 -9.20
N LEU A 81 -19.90 -11.59 -8.57
CA LEU A 81 -19.40 -10.56 -7.69
C LEU A 81 -18.03 -10.12 -8.23
N ALA A 82 -17.81 -8.81 -8.31
CA ALA A 82 -16.53 -8.23 -8.68
C ALA A 82 -16.12 -7.15 -7.68
N PHE A 83 -14.82 -7.02 -7.48
CA PHE A 83 -14.19 -5.96 -6.72
C PHE A 83 -13.22 -5.22 -7.63
N ALA A 84 -13.27 -3.90 -7.62
CA ALA A 84 -12.54 -3.05 -8.56
C ALA A 84 -12.18 -1.70 -7.93
N ILE A 85 -11.27 -0.97 -8.58
CA ILE A 85 -11.11 0.47 -8.38
C ILE A 85 -11.87 1.16 -9.51
N ARG A 86 -12.68 2.17 -9.19
CA ARG A 86 -13.36 3.02 -10.16
C ARG A 86 -13.34 4.46 -9.66
N ARG A 87 -12.86 5.39 -10.50
CA ARG A 87 -12.70 6.82 -10.16
C ARG A 87 -11.95 7.01 -8.83
N GLY A 88 -10.90 6.21 -8.62
CA GLY A 88 -10.07 6.26 -7.41
C GLY A 88 -10.71 5.69 -6.14
N LYS A 89 -11.90 5.08 -6.20
CA LYS A 89 -12.56 4.43 -5.07
C LYS A 89 -12.71 2.93 -5.29
N PHE A 90 -12.68 2.16 -4.21
CA PHE A 90 -13.06 0.75 -4.27
C PHE A 90 -14.57 0.60 -4.48
N VAL A 91 -14.96 -0.25 -5.43
CA VAL A 91 -16.36 -0.47 -5.82
C VAL A 91 -16.64 -1.96 -5.95
N TYR A 92 -17.79 -2.39 -5.44
CA TYR A 92 -18.32 -3.72 -5.61
C TYR A 92 -19.34 -3.75 -6.74
N PHE A 93 -19.20 -4.70 -7.64
CA PHE A 93 -20.18 -5.01 -8.68
C PHE A 93 -20.84 -6.33 -8.38
N TYR A 94 -22.15 -6.40 -8.54
CA TYR A 94 -22.85 -7.67 -8.43
C TYR A 94 -23.95 -7.81 -9.48
N SER A 95 -24.27 -9.07 -9.79
CA SER A 95 -25.44 -9.43 -10.58
C SER A 95 -26.06 -10.71 -10.04
N SER A 96 -27.39 -10.71 -9.93
CA SER A 96 -28.20 -11.91 -9.82
C SER A 96 -29.00 -12.07 -11.12
N ALA A 97 -28.84 -13.20 -11.78
CA ALA A 97 -29.41 -13.56 -13.07
C ALA A 97 -30.94 -13.76 -13.05
N ASP A 98 -31.59 -13.49 -11.92
CA ASP A 98 -33.04 -13.69 -11.73
C ASP A 98 -33.90 -12.50 -12.16
N ASP A 99 -33.32 -11.34 -12.51
CA ASP A 99 -34.07 -10.21 -13.07
C ASP A 99 -33.36 -9.61 -14.30
N CYS A 100 -33.96 -9.79 -15.47
CA CYS A 100 -33.53 -9.16 -16.73
C CYS A 100 -33.73 -7.62 -16.73
N SER A 101 -34.26 -7.04 -15.65
CA SER A 101 -34.29 -5.60 -15.41
C SER A 101 -33.46 -5.23 -14.18
N VAL A 102 -32.16 -5.05 -14.38
CA VAL A 102 -31.27 -4.53 -13.36
C VAL A 102 -31.75 -3.14 -12.93
N ARG A 103 -32.30 -3.02 -11.72
CA ARG A 103 -32.84 -1.77 -11.17
C ARG A 103 -32.21 -1.49 -9.82
N CYS A 104 -31.91 -0.22 -9.57
CA CYS A 104 -31.56 0.25 -8.24
C CYS A 104 -32.82 0.36 -7.39
N THR A 105 -32.91 -0.46 -6.35
CA THR A 105 -33.89 -0.36 -5.27
C THR A 105 -33.18 0.08 -3.99
N PRO A 106 -33.87 0.75 -3.03
CA PRO A 106 -33.22 1.31 -1.83
C PRO A 106 -32.52 0.26 -0.94
N ASP A 107 -32.95 -0.99 -0.99
CA ASP A 107 -32.40 -2.12 -0.21
C ASP A 107 -31.06 -2.66 -0.74
N ILE A 108 -30.67 -2.29 -1.94
CA ILE A 108 -29.49 -2.84 -2.62
C ILE A 108 -28.16 -2.34 -2.04
N CYS A 109 -27.97 -1.03 -1.92
CA CYS A 109 -26.77 -0.45 -1.30
C CYS A 109 -27.06 0.08 0.12
N GLY A 110 -28.23 -0.29 0.65
CA GLY A 110 -28.78 0.27 1.89
C GLY A 110 -28.88 1.79 1.88
N ASP A 111 -29.00 2.37 3.08
CA ASP A 111 -29.10 3.82 3.28
C ASP A 111 -27.74 4.54 3.17
N HIS A 112 -26.65 3.79 3.01
CA HIS A 112 -25.27 4.27 3.12
C HIS A 112 -24.49 4.25 1.80
N GLY A 113 -25.13 3.85 0.70
CA GLY A 113 -24.50 3.82 -0.62
C GLY A 113 -25.41 4.39 -1.69
N ASP A 114 -24.78 4.96 -2.72
CA ASP A 114 -25.49 5.38 -3.91
C ASP A 114 -25.42 4.23 -4.94
N CYS A 115 -26.59 3.81 -5.42
CA CYS A 115 -26.72 2.72 -6.39
C CYS A 115 -26.64 3.26 -7.82
N GLU A 116 -25.73 2.72 -8.63
CA GLU A 116 -25.59 3.04 -10.06
C GLU A 116 -25.78 1.80 -10.94
N ILE A 117 -26.54 1.95 -12.02
CA ILE A 117 -26.64 0.93 -13.08
C ILE A 117 -25.56 1.19 -14.11
N ILE A 118 -24.66 0.23 -14.30
CA ILE A 118 -23.55 0.32 -15.25
C ILE A 118 -23.87 -0.51 -16.49
N ASN A 119 -23.80 0.13 -17.66
CA ASN A 119 -24.04 -0.48 -18.99
C ASN A 119 -25.36 -1.29 -19.08
N GLY A 120 -26.37 -0.91 -18.29
CA GLY A 120 -27.70 -1.55 -18.25
C GLY A 120 -27.71 -3.00 -17.73
N THR A 121 -26.60 -3.49 -17.21
CA THR A 121 -26.40 -4.94 -16.92
C THR A 121 -25.74 -5.21 -15.57
N HIS A 122 -25.19 -4.18 -14.92
CA HIS A 122 -24.43 -4.31 -13.68
C HIS A 122 -24.97 -3.30 -12.67
N ILE A 123 -24.96 -3.67 -11.39
CA ILE A 123 -25.17 -2.72 -10.29
C ILE A 123 -23.84 -2.48 -9.62
N ALA A 124 -23.56 -1.21 -9.34
CA ALA A 124 -22.46 -0.78 -8.53
C ALA A 124 -22.99 -0.04 -7.29
N CYS A 125 -22.48 -0.41 -6.12
CA CYS A 125 -22.68 0.35 -4.89
C CYS A 125 -21.46 1.23 -4.64
N SER A 126 -21.67 2.55 -4.67
CA SER A 126 -20.69 3.53 -4.23
C SER A 126 -20.97 3.89 -2.78
N CYS A 127 -20.25 3.27 -1.85
CA CYS A 127 -20.44 3.54 -0.43
C CYS A 127 -20.00 4.95 -0.05
N ARG A 128 -20.77 5.57 0.83
CA ARG A 128 -20.40 6.84 1.49
C ARG A 128 -19.26 6.57 2.47
N ASP A 129 -18.59 7.64 2.86
CA ASP A 129 -17.53 7.59 3.86
C ASP A 129 -18.03 6.84 5.11
N TYR A 130 -17.11 6.10 5.74
CA TYR A 130 -17.37 5.22 6.90
C TYR A 130 -18.12 3.91 6.61
N TYR A 131 -18.46 3.61 5.36
CA TYR A 131 -19.13 2.38 4.98
C TYR A 131 -18.38 1.64 3.87
N ASP A 132 -18.37 0.32 3.97
CA ASP A 132 -17.71 -0.62 3.03
C ASP A 132 -18.63 -1.85 2.86
N GLY A 133 -18.21 -2.80 2.04
CA GLY A 133 -18.96 -4.01 1.74
C GLY A 133 -19.82 -3.90 0.48
N PRO A 134 -20.32 -5.05 -0.02
CA PRO A 134 -21.04 -5.14 -1.29
C PRO A 134 -22.31 -4.29 -1.34
N ASN A 135 -22.97 -4.10 -0.19
CA ASN A 135 -24.21 -3.35 -0.04
C ASN A 135 -24.03 -2.17 0.94
N CYS A 136 -22.79 -1.72 1.17
CA CYS A 136 -22.46 -0.64 2.11
C CYS A 136 -22.96 -0.88 3.56
N GLU A 137 -23.04 -2.15 3.96
CA GLU A 137 -23.55 -2.59 5.25
C GLU A 137 -22.47 -2.60 6.35
N ILE A 138 -21.20 -2.54 5.98
CA ILE A 138 -20.08 -2.64 6.90
C ILE A 138 -19.69 -1.22 7.33
N PHE A 139 -20.02 -0.86 8.57
CA PHE A 139 -19.47 0.37 9.15
C PHE A 139 -17.98 0.20 9.41
N LYS A 140 -17.19 0.92 8.63
CA LYS A 140 -15.74 0.96 8.71
C LYS A 140 -15.34 2.40 9.02
N PRO A 141 -15.20 2.77 10.30
CA PRO A 141 -14.78 4.12 10.65
C PRO A 141 -13.47 4.44 9.91
N ILE A 142 -13.35 5.66 9.37
CA ILE A 142 -12.08 6.13 8.81
C ILE A 142 -11.13 6.17 10.01
N GLU A 143 -10.31 5.14 10.13
CA GLU A 143 -9.09 5.27 10.88
C GLU A 143 -8.27 6.30 10.11
N HIS A 144 -8.09 7.50 10.68
CA HIS A 144 -7.22 8.54 10.14
C HIS A 144 -5.73 8.13 10.21
N ALA A 145 -5.45 6.83 10.30
CA ALA A 145 -4.14 6.23 10.46
C ALA A 145 -4.02 5.05 9.49
N ALA A 146 -2.92 5.01 8.74
CA ALA A 146 -2.50 3.82 8.03
C ALA A 146 -1.89 2.82 9.03
N LYS A 147 -2.22 1.54 8.89
CA LYS A 147 -1.60 0.46 9.67
C LYS A 147 -0.60 -0.28 8.79
N PHE A 148 0.64 -0.34 9.27
CA PHE A 148 1.73 -1.07 8.62
C PHE A 148 2.02 -2.36 9.39
N ASP A 149 2.18 -3.46 8.67
CA ASP A 149 2.48 -4.78 9.22
C ASP A 149 3.98 -5.12 9.17
N GLY A 150 4.81 -4.15 8.78
CA GLY A 150 6.25 -4.30 8.56
C GLY A 150 6.63 -4.77 7.15
N LYS A 151 5.65 -4.96 6.25
CA LYS A 151 5.86 -5.31 4.84
C LYS A 151 5.23 -4.30 3.86
N ALA A 152 4.28 -3.51 4.34
CA ALA A 152 3.65 -2.44 3.58
C ALA A 152 4.32 -1.08 3.80
N PHE A 153 4.25 -0.22 2.80
CA PHE A 153 4.62 1.19 2.86
C PHE A 153 3.78 1.99 1.85
N ILE A 154 3.70 3.30 2.04
CA ILE A 154 3.11 4.28 1.13
C ILE A 154 4.25 5.05 0.46
N VAL A 155 4.11 5.31 -0.84
CA VAL A 155 5.07 6.10 -1.62
C VAL A 155 4.42 7.42 -2.02
N PHE A 156 5.11 8.52 -1.75
CA PHE A 156 4.79 9.88 -2.19
C PHE A 156 5.83 10.35 -3.21
N SER A 157 5.44 11.26 -4.09
CA SER A 157 6.35 11.79 -5.11
C SER A 157 7.51 12.54 -4.43
N ILE A 158 8.70 12.51 -5.02
CA ILE A 158 9.80 13.39 -4.62
C ILE A 158 9.39 14.89 -4.56
N ASP A 159 8.41 15.30 -5.40
CA ASP A 159 7.90 16.67 -5.43
C ASP A 159 7.07 17.03 -4.19
N ASP A 160 6.58 16.06 -3.42
CA ASP A 160 5.81 16.28 -2.19
C ASP A 160 6.71 16.69 -1.01
N PHE A 161 8.01 16.38 -1.09
CA PHE A 161 9.03 16.79 -0.11
C PHE A 161 10.34 17.20 -0.81
N PRO A 162 10.37 18.38 -1.46
CA PRO A 162 11.48 18.76 -2.33
C PRO A 162 12.64 19.42 -1.57
N HIS A 163 13.88 19.06 -1.92
CA HIS A 163 15.11 19.58 -1.31
C HIS A 163 15.76 20.69 -2.12
N LEU A 164 15.02 21.79 -2.33
CA LEU A 164 15.39 22.80 -3.33
C LEU A 164 16.65 23.60 -2.98
N THR A 165 16.82 23.97 -1.70
CA THR A 165 17.96 24.79 -1.25
C THR A 165 18.32 24.50 0.21
N SER A 166 19.57 24.75 0.60
CA SER A 166 20.01 24.64 2.00
C SER A 166 19.47 25.74 2.92
N GLU A 167 18.92 26.82 2.37
CA GLU A 167 18.43 27.99 3.12
C GLU A 167 16.96 27.84 3.57
N HIS A 168 16.22 26.97 2.89
CA HIS A 168 14.85 26.65 3.25
C HIS A 168 14.81 25.65 4.39
N GLU A 169 13.86 25.87 5.29
CA GLU A 169 13.54 24.92 6.34
C GLU A 169 12.60 23.85 5.77
N GLU A 170 13.01 22.61 5.93
CA GLU A 170 12.22 21.43 5.62
C GLU A 170 11.64 20.90 6.92
N SER A 171 10.35 20.57 6.93
CA SER A 171 9.68 20.09 8.14
C SER A 171 8.70 18.97 7.84
N LEU A 172 8.67 17.98 8.71
CA LEU A 172 7.75 16.85 8.66
C LEU A 172 7.11 16.67 10.03
N SER A 173 5.80 16.49 10.05
CA SER A 173 5.04 16.17 11.25
C SER A 173 4.15 14.97 11.01
N LEU A 174 4.18 14.01 11.93
CA LEU A 174 3.32 12.84 11.89
C LEU A 174 2.91 12.42 13.31
N ARG A 175 1.83 11.64 13.40
CA ARG A 175 1.48 10.90 14.61
C ARG A 175 1.64 9.42 14.34
N PHE A 176 2.22 8.70 15.29
CA PHE A 176 2.45 7.26 15.16
C PHE A 176 2.18 6.56 16.49
N LYS A 177 1.92 5.26 16.39
CA LYS A 177 1.77 4.34 17.52
C LYS A 177 2.43 3.03 17.15
N THR A 178 3.26 2.48 18.03
CA THR A 178 4.00 1.24 17.76
C THR A 178 4.35 0.48 19.03
N SER A 179 4.53 -0.83 18.90
CA SER A 179 5.16 -1.69 19.90
C SER A 179 6.50 -2.28 19.41
N ALA A 180 6.87 -2.02 18.15
CA ALA A 180 8.11 -2.51 17.57
C ALA A 180 9.31 -1.74 18.13
N SER A 181 10.39 -2.46 18.47
CA SER A 181 11.63 -1.86 18.95
C SER A 181 12.53 -1.33 17.82
N SER A 182 12.29 -1.76 16.58
CA SER A 182 13.06 -1.38 15.40
C SER A 182 12.17 -1.33 14.18
N GLY A 183 12.44 -0.40 13.27
CA GLY A 183 11.68 -0.24 12.03
C GLY A 183 12.02 1.08 11.35
N LEU A 184 11.64 1.20 10.09
CA LEU A 184 11.70 2.45 9.33
C LEU A 184 10.30 3.07 9.35
N ILE A 185 10.22 4.39 9.48
CA ILE A 185 8.96 5.14 9.46
C ILE A 185 8.94 6.06 8.24
N PHE A 186 10.07 6.70 7.95
CA PHE A 186 10.25 7.59 6.81
C PHE A 186 11.59 7.29 6.15
N TRP A 187 11.61 7.29 4.81
CA TRP A 187 12.83 7.23 4.02
C TRP A 187 12.72 8.06 2.76
N GLN A 188 13.77 8.80 2.47
CA GLN A 188 14.00 9.41 1.17
C GLN A 188 15.51 9.41 0.90
N GLY A 189 15.89 8.95 -0.29
CA GLY A 189 17.28 8.67 -0.61
C GLY A 189 17.39 8.22 -2.05
N GLN A 190 18.09 7.11 -2.27
CA GLN A 190 18.21 6.53 -3.60
C GLN A 190 16.94 5.74 -3.99
N PRO A 191 16.62 5.62 -5.30
CA PRO A 191 15.51 4.81 -5.78
C PRO A 191 15.60 3.35 -5.31
N PHE A 192 14.46 2.70 -5.14
CA PHE A 192 14.39 1.31 -4.73
C PHE A 192 15.27 0.39 -5.59
N GLY A 193 16.04 -0.48 -4.95
CA GLY A 193 16.99 -1.39 -5.62
C GLY A 193 18.37 -0.81 -5.90
N THR A 194 18.62 0.47 -5.58
CA THR A 194 19.94 1.09 -5.71
C THR A 194 20.78 0.79 -4.46
N PRO A 195 22.04 0.33 -4.59
CA PRO A 195 22.93 0.15 -3.45
C PRO A 195 23.21 1.48 -2.75
N LEU A 196 23.04 1.53 -1.43
CA LEU A 196 23.35 2.70 -0.60
C LEU A 196 24.85 2.72 -0.29
N LYS A 197 25.63 3.58 -0.96
CA LYS A 197 27.08 3.67 -0.70
C LYS A 197 27.56 5.10 -0.58
N GLY A 198 27.38 5.66 0.62
CA GLY A 198 27.79 7.03 0.94
C GLY A 198 26.90 8.07 0.26
N ASP A 199 25.72 7.65 -0.17
CA ASP A 199 24.73 8.51 -0.81
C ASP A 199 23.94 9.28 0.26
N ASP A 200 23.52 10.47 -0.15
CA ASP A 200 22.65 11.33 0.62
C ASP A 200 21.32 10.63 0.93
N TYR A 201 20.82 10.83 2.15
CA TYR A 201 19.51 10.33 2.57
C TYR A 201 18.95 11.13 3.73
N LEU A 202 17.64 11.01 3.92
CA LEU A 202 16.92 11.42 5.12
C LEU A 202 16.00 10.29 5.58
N SER A 203 16.05 9.98 6.87
CA SER A 203 15.33 8.84 7.44
C SER A 203 14.84 9.11 8.85
N ILE A 204 13.72 8.48 9.18
CA ILE A 204 13.18 8.43 10.53
C ILE A 204 12.85 6.97 10.80
N GLY A 205 13.33 6.45 11.92
CA GLY A 205 13.07 5.06 12.30
C GLY A 205 13.17 4.85 13.80
N LEU A 206 13.16 3.58 14.18
CA LEU A 206 13.28 3.12 15.55
C LEU A 206 14.55 2.27 15.69
N SER A 207 15.26 2.49 16.80
CA SER A 207 16.36 1.63 17.24
C SER A 207 16.25 1.44 18.75
N ASP A 208 16.15 0.19 19.20
CA ASP A 208 15.96 -0.17 20.61
C ASP A 208 14.81 0.61 21.28
N GLY A 209 13.72 0.82 20.55
CA GLY A 209 12.52 1.55 20.99
C GLY A 209 12.64 3.07 20.96
N HIS A 210 13.83 3.63 20.71
CA HIS A 210 14.04 5.07 20.59
C HIS A 210 13.82 5.54 19.16
N LEU A 211 13.27 6.74 19.00
CA LEU A 211 13.14 7.36 17.69
C LEU A 211 14.52 7.89 17.25
N VAL A 212 14.88 7.61 16.00
CA VAL A 212 16.13 8.07 15.38
C VAL A 212 15.79 8.88 14.14
N PHE A 213 16.11 10.17 14.17
CA PHE A 213 16.14 11.03 12.99
C PHE A 213 17.57 11.05 12.44
N SER A 214 17.77 10.57 11.20
CA SER A 214 19.09 10.46 10.61
C SER A 214 19.14 10.97 9.17
N TYR A 215 20.21 11.70 8.85
CA TYR A 215 20.46 12.20 7.51
C TYR A 215 21.95 12.23 7.20
N GLU A 216 22.29 11.96 5.94
CA GLU A 216 23.63 11.99 5.36
C GLU A 216 23.64 13.01 4.20
N LEU A 217 24.70 13.84 4.15
CA LEU A 217 24.88 14.90 3.15
C LEU A 217 26.27 14.79 2.45
N GLY A 218 26.88 13.60 2.48
CA GLY A 218 28.20 13.30 1.94
C GLY A 218 29.38 13.48 2.92
N GLY A 219 29.12 13.81 4.18
CA GLY A 219 30.13 14.09 5.22
C GLY A 219 30.16 13.09 6.38
N GLY A 220 29.24 12.14 6.41
CA GLY A 220 28.95 11.26 7.54
C GLY A 220 27.55 11.51 8.10
N ALA A 221 26.84 10.43 8.38
CA ALA A 221 25.48 10.48 8.91
C ALA A 221 25.40 11.20 10.26
N SER A 222 24.40 12.08 10.38
CA SER A 222 23.94 12.64 11.65
C SER A 222 22.85 11.76 12.24
N HIS A 223 22.79 11.70 13.58
CA HIS A 223 21.74 10.98 14.31
C HIS A 223 21.25 11.83 15.48
N LEU A 224 19.96 12.18 15.47
CA LEU A 224 19.26 12.76 16.61
C LEU A 224 18.36 11.67 17.17
N ILE A 225 18.59 11.29 18.43
CA ILE A 225 17.94 10.14 19.07
C ILE A 225 17.09 10.66 20.23
N SER A 226 15.84 10.18 20.34
CA SER A 226 14.97 10.49 21.46
C SER A 226 15.60 10.04 22.80
N ALA A 227 15.35 10.78 23.87
CA ALA A 227 15.83 10.39 25.21
C ALA A 227 15.02 9.22 25.79
N GLU A 228 13.73 9.18 25.49
CA GLU A 228 12.79 8.16 25.95
C GLU A 228 12.43 7.21 24.80
N VAL A 229 12.03 6.00 25.16
CA VAL A 229 11.45 5.02 24.22
C VAL A 229 10.02 5.41 23.84
N VAL A 230 9.62 5.12 22.60
CA VAL A 230 8.32 5.50 22.00
C VAL A 230 7.52 4.29 21.50
N ASN A 231 7.95 3.08 21.87
CA ASN A 231 7.33 1.82 21.47
C ASN A 231 6.40 1.24 22.56
N ASP A 232 5.66 2.11 23.26
CA ASP A 232 4.81 1.75 24.40
C ASP A 232 3.33 1.50 24.03
N ASP A 233 3.06 1.34 22.73
CA ASP A 233 1.73 1.19 22.13
C ASP A 233 0.78 2.38 22.39
N LYS A 234 1.30 3.57 22.72
CA LYS A 234 0.54 4.82 22.75
C LYS A 234 0.81 5.67 21.51
N GLU A 235 -0.07 6.64 21.29
CA GLU A 235 0.11 7.63 20.23
C GLU A 235 1.14 8.67 20.67
N HIS A 236 2.11 8.94 19.80
CA HIS A 236 3.12 9.98 19.94
C HIS A 236 3.05 10.94 18.75
N GLN A 237 3.32 12.22 19.01
CA GLN A 237 3.45 13.26 18.00
C GLN A 237 4.93 13.50 17.68
N LEU A 238 5.31 13.31 16.43
CA LEU A 238 6.65 13.60 15.93
C LEU A 238 6.64 14.90 15.14
N GLN A 239 7.63 15.75 15.41
CA GLN A 239 7.96 16.89 14.57
C GLN A 239 9.48 16.93 14.33
N ILE A 240 9.87 17.01 13.07
CA ILE A 240 11.25 17.26 12.67
C ILE A 240 11.38 18.52 11.84
N TRP A 241 12.53 19.17 11.96
CA TRP A 241 12.94 20.28 11.10
C TRP A 241 14.39 20.08 10.68
N ARG A 242 14.69 20.48 9.45
CA ARG A 242 16.05 20.57 8.95
C ARG A 242 16.23 21.87 8.20
N LYS A 243 17.32 22.58 8.48
CA LYS A 243 17.76 23.73 7.68
C LYS A 243 19.24 23.58 7.40
N GLY A 244 19.56 23.28 6.15
CA GLY A 244 20.92 22.94 5.74
C GLY A 244 21.46 21.78 6.58
N ARG A 245 22.50 22.03 7.36
CA ARG A 245 23.12 21.00 8.22
C ARG A 245 22.42 20.82 9.55
N GLU A 246 21.69 21.82 10.02
CA GLU A 246 21.05 21.80 11.34
C GLU A 246 19.76 20.99 11.29
N GLY A 247 19.61 20.09 12.27
CA GLY A 247 18.45 19.25 12.46
C GLY A 247 17.85 19.47 13.84
N LYS A 248 16.53 19.31 13.93
CA LYS A 248 15.76 19.40 15.17
C LYS A 248 14.72 18.29 15.20
N LEU A 249 14.62 17.62 16.34
CA LEU A 249 13.65 16.57 16.63
C LEU A 249 12.86 16.94 17.89
N ILE A 250 11.53 16.89 17.82
CA ILE A 250 10.63 17.02 18.97
C ILE A 250 9.68 15.82 18.98
N ILE A 251 9.54 15.19 20.15
CA ILE A 251 8.54 14.16 20.43
C ILE A 251 7.57 14.73 21.45
N ASP A 252 6.28 14.61 21.16
CA ASP A 252 5.17 15.13 21.95
C ASP A 252 5.40 16.62 22.28
N ASP A 253 5.16 17.03 23.52
CA ASP A 253 5.47 18.36 24.04
C ASP A 253 6.85 18.41 24.72
N GLY A 254 7.75 17.50 24.33
CA GLY A 254 9.09 17.34 24.90
C GLY A 254 10.08 18.44 24.52
N ALA A 255 11.22 18.44 25.19
CA ALA A 255 12.31 19.37 24.86
C ALA A 255 12.91 19.06 23.48
N PRO A 256 13.27 20.09 22.68
CA PRO A 256 13.86 19.87 21.37
C PRO A 256 15.26 19.27 21.47
N ILE A 257 15.48 18.22 20.68
CA ILE A 257 16.79 17.62 20.47
C ILE A 257 17.36 18.25 19.19
N ILE A 258 18.54 18.85 19.28
CA ILE A 258 19.17 19.60 18.18
C ILE A 258 20.50 18.97 17.86
N GLY A 259 20.83 18.89 16.57
CA GLY A 259 22.08 18.35 16.08
C GLY A 259 22.46 18.95 14.73
N SER A 260 23.65 18.60 14.23
CA SER A 260 24.11 19.05 12.92
C SER A 260 24.92 17.96 12.25
N SER A 261 24.78 17.80 10.92
CA SER A 261 25.60 16.85 10.15
C SER A 261 27.06 17.26 10.12
N PHE A 262 27.94 16.28 9.93
CA PHE A 262 29.38 16.50 9.78
C PHE A 262 29.72 17.07 8.39
N GLY A 263 30.93 17.60 8.23
CA GLY A 263 31.43 18.13 6.95
C GLY A 263 31.03 19.59 6.69
N ILE A 264 30.96 19.99 5.42
CA ILE A 264 30.62 21.36 4.98
C ILE A 264 29.41 21.40 4.03
N VAL A 265 28.97 20.24 3.54
CA VAL A 265 27.83 20.14 2.62
C VAL A 265 26.53 20.24 3.41
N ALA A 266 25.61 21.07 2.92
CA ALA A 266 24.34 21.38 3.58
C ALA A 266 23.11 20.97 2.75
N MET A 267 23.32 20.71 1.46
CA MET A 267 22.27 20.31 0.54
C MET A 267 22.07 18.81 0.63
N LEU A 268 20.82 18.37 0.54
CA LEU A 268 20.45 16.97 0.51
C LEU A 268 20.10 16.61 -0.95
N ASN A 269 20.93 15.80 -1.58
CA ASN A 269 20.79 15.43 -3.00
C ASN A 269 20.27 14.01 -3.13
N VAL A 270 18.96 13.87 -3.15
CA VAL A 270 18.25 12.59 -3.29
C VAL A 270 17.45 12.57 -4.58
N ASP A 271 17.43 11.42 -5.25
CA ASP A 271 16.73 11.22 -6.53
C ASP A 271 15.50 10.31 -6.38
N GLY A 272 15.29 9.73 -5.20
CA GLY A 272 14.20 8.81 -4.91
C GLY A 272 12.95 9.48 -4.33
N ASP A 273 11.82 8.79 -4.52
CA ASP A 273 10.54 9.10 -3.91
C ASP A 273 10.58 9.00 -2.37
N VAL A 274 9.51 9.45 -1.73
CA VAL A 274 9.34 9.43 -0.27
C VAL A 274 8.58 8.18 0.15
N TYR A 275 9.14 7.41 1.07
CA TYR A 275 8.57 6.16 1.57
C TYR A 275 8.14 6.33 3.03
N ILE A 276 6.92 5.90 3.37
CA ILE A 276 6.38 5.91 4.73
C ILE A 276 5.79 4.53 5.07
N GLY A 277 6.29 3.87 6.12
CA GLY A 277 5.76 2.60 6.62
C GLY A 277 6.78 1.61 7.13
#